data_AF-A0A8J4UP18-F1
#
_entry.id   AF-A0A8J4UP18-F1
#
_cell.length_a   1.000
_cell.length_b   1.000
_cell.length_c   1.000
_cell.angle_alpha   90.00
_cell.angle_beta   90.00
_cell.angle_gamma   90.00
#
_symmetry.space_group_name_H-M   'P 1'
#
loop_
_entity.id
_entity.type
_entity.pdbx_description
1 polymer ?
#
loop_
_entity_poly.entity_id
_entity_poly.type
_entity_poly.pdbx_seq_one_letter_code
_entity_poly.pdbx_strand_id
1 'polypeptide(L)'
;MEPVILLDQNNLTMSEVPPVHPLCTEWKRDPEGSVFHLANMLLVLSFMGGSGFYGLIYMFSLMSLGFLCYAFWAWSNPCTTDSFSWAFVLFLISVAQVVHVIYRLRSVTFDKDFQELYGRMFKKLGVSLIHFGKIVSCCEQEIHTIEKDHYFAVEGKTPIDKLSVLLSGR
;
A
#
# COMPACT_ATOMS: atom_id res chain seq x y z
N MET A 1 56.88 54.11 13.18
CA MET A 1 55.50 53.89 13.67
C MET A 1 54.60 54.71 12.77
N GLU A 2 53.66 54.01 12.13
CA GLU A 2 52.64 54.45 11.14
C GLU A 2 53.10 55.01 9.78
N PRO A 3 52.69 54.37 8.67
CA PRO A 3 52.56 55.02 7.38
C PRO A 3 51.09 55.37 7.06
N VAL A 4 50.90 56.68 6.86
CA VAL A 4 50.18 57.38 5.79
C VAL A 4 49.16 56.58 4.95
N ILE A 5 47.92 57.08 5.02
CA ILE A 5 46.76 56.83 4.17
C ILE A 5 47.10 57.11 2.70
N LEU A 6 46.90 56.11 1.83
CA LEU A 6 46.63 56.34 0.40
C LEU A 6 45.28 55.72 0.05
N LEU A 7 44.37 56.60 -0.35
CA LEU A 7 43.14 56.26 -1.05
C LEU A 7 43.48 55.50 -2.34
N ASP A 8 42.90 54.31 -2.52
CA ASP A 8 42.38 53.94 -3.83
C ASP A 8 40.95 53.43 -3.67
N GLN A 9 40.06 54.30 -4.11
CA GLN A 9 38.63 54.14 -4.13
C GLN A 9 38.27 53.55 -5.49
N ASN A 10 38.48 52.25 -5.71
CA ASN A 10 38.04 51.58 -6.94
C ASN A 10 37.90 50.07 -6.74
N ASN A 11 36.74 49.64 -6.24
CA ASN A 11 35.98 48.50 -6.78
C ASN A 11 34.72 48.26 -5.93
N LEU A 12 33.77 49.18 -6.06
CA LEU A 12 32.35 48.88 -5.88
C LEU A 12 31.87 48.04 -7.05
N THR A 13 32.43 46.85 -7.22
CA THR A 13 31.72 45.78 -7.93
C THR A 13 30.92 45.07 -6.86
N MET A 14 29.65 45.43 -6.73
CA MET A 14 28.64 44.48 -6.27
C MET A 14 28.79 43.25 -7.16
N SER A 15 29.58 42.28 -6.70
CA SER A 15 29.56 40.95 -7.28
C SER A 15 28.20 40.41 -6.87
N GLU A 16 27.22 40.56 -7.75
CA GLU A 16 25.97 39.83 -7.72
C GLU A 16 26.38 38.36 -7.79
N VAL A 17 26.63 37.77 -6.61
CA VAL A 17 26.92 36.34 -6.48
C VAL A 17 25.70 35.66 -7.09
N PRO A 18 25.82 35.01 -8.27
CA PRO A 18 24.69 34.28 -8.84
C PRO A 18 24.22 33.30 -7.77
N PRO A 19 22.92 33.04 -7.61
CA PRO A 19 22.42 32.23 -6.49
C PRO A 19 23.08 30.85 -6.54
N VAL A 20 24.19 30.71 -5.81
CA VAL A 20 24.96 29.47 -5.74
C VAL A 20 24.03 28.54 -5.02
N HIS A 21 23.38 27.66 -5.78
CA HIS A 21 22.65 26.54 -5.20
C HIS A 21 23.64 25.88 -4.26
N PRO A 22 23.35 25.79 -2.94
CA PRO A 22 24.32 25.28 -1.99
C PRO A 22 24.73 23.89 -2.49
N LEU A 23 25.96 23.78 -2.98
CA LEU A 23 26.50 22.52 -3.44
C LEU A 23 26.58 21.65 -2.20
N CYS A 24 25.77 20.59 -2.17
CA CYS A 24 25.77 19.60 -1.12
C CYS A 24 27.00 18.71 -1.29
N THR A 25 28.17 19.28 -0.97
CA THR A 25 29.47 18.62 -1.09
C THR A 25 29.70 17.58 0.00
N GLU A 26 29.05 17.74 1.16
CA GLU A 26 29.23 16.89 2.32
C GLU A 26 27.88 16.48 2.92
N TRP A 27 27.79 15.22 3.34
CA TRP A 27 26.66 14.74 4.15
C TRP A 27 26.69 15.39 5.54
N LYS A 28 25.52 15.49 6.17
CA LYS A 28 25.44 15.96 7.57
C LYS A 28 26.31 15.07 8.46
N ARG A 29 27.02 15.69 9.40
CA ARG A 29 27.98 15.00 10.29
C ARG A 29 27.33 13.95 11.20
N ASP A 30 26.04 14.14 11.53
CA ASP A 30 25.22 13.22 12.33
C ASP A 30 23.83 13.07 11.67
N PRO A 31 23.66 12.17 10.68
CA PRO A 31 22.37 11.93 10.05
C PRO A 31 21.41 11.12 10.95
N GLU A 32 21.92 10.33 11.89
CA GLU A 32 21.14 9.45 12.78
C GLU A 32 20.25 10.20 13.80
N GLY A 33 19.08 10.63 13.35
CA GLY A 33 18.02 11.13 14.24
C GLY A 33 17.13 10.02 14.80
N SER A 34 16.38 10.31 15.88
CA SER A 34 15.39 9.35 16.42
C SER A 34 14.34 8.93 15.39
N VAL A 35 13.94 9.85 14.50
CA VAL A 35 13.00 9.57 13.40
C VAL A 35 13.59 8.60 12.39
N PHE A 36 14.90 8.69 12.13
CA PHE A 36 15.61 7.77 11.24
C PHE A 36 15.61 6.35 11.82
N HIS A 37 15.89 6.20 13.12
CA HIS A 37 15.83 4.89 13.78
C HIS A 37 14.40 4.32 13.81
N LEU A 38 13.40 5.16 14.12
CA LEU A 38 12.01 4.76 14.10
C LEU A 38 11.59 4.25 12.71
N ALA A 39 11.96 4.97 11.65
CA ALA A 39 11.67 4.57 10.28
C ALA A 39 12.26 3.18 9.96
N ASN A 40 13.53 2.95 10.32
CA ASN A 40 14.18 1.65 10.11
C ASN A 40 13.54 0.52 10.92
N MET A 41 13.15 0.77 12.17
CA MET A 41 12.46 -0.23 12.99
C MET A 41 11.11 -0.61 12.38
N LEU A 42 10.33 0.38 11.90
CA LEU A 42 9.06 0.13 11.22
C LEU A 42 9.26 -0.65 9.92
N LEU A 43 10.31 -0.34 9.14
CA LEU A 43 10.65 -1.10 7.95
C LEU A 43 11.01 -2.54 8.29
N VAL A 44 11.85 -2.79 9.30
CA VAL A 44 12.18 -4.16 9.75
C VAL A 44 10.93 -4.91 10.20
N LEU A 45 10.07 -4.29 11.02
CA LEU A 45 8.81 -4.87 11.46
C LEU A 45 7.87 -5.18 10.29
N SER A 46 7.87 -4.35 9.25
CA SER A 46 7.08 -4.60 8.05
C SER A 46 7.44 -5.95 7.41
N PHE A 47 8.74 -6.29 7.32
CA PHE A 47 9.19 -7.55 6.75
C PHE A 47 8.92 -8.78 7.62
N MET A 48 8.48 -8.60 8.88
CA MET A 48 8.05 -9.68 9.76
C MET A 48 6.59 -10.09 9.56
N GLY A 49 5.90 -9.52 8.57
CA GLY A 49 4.51 -9.85 8.24
C GLY A 49 4.32 -11.32 7.84
N GLY A 50 3.18 -11.89 8.26
CA GLY A 50 2.78 -13.25 7.88
C GLY A 50 2.19 -13.35 6.46
N SER A 51 1.74 -14.55 6.09
CA SER A 51 1.10 -14.81 4.78
C SER A 51 -0.41 -14.50 4.79
N GLY A 52 -0.96 -14.16 3.61
CA GLY A 52 -2.39 -13.90 3.39
C GLY A 52 -2.77 -12.41 3.33
N PHE A 53 -4.05 -12.11 3.10
CA PHE A 53 -4.54 -10.73 2.90
C PHE A 53 -4.26 -9.82 4.11
N TYR A 54 -4.52 -10.29 5.33
CA TYR A 54 -4.24 -9.53 6.55
C TYR A 54 -2.74 -9.32 6.78
N GLY A 55 -1.91 -10.31 6.40
CA GLY A 55 -0.46 -10.20 6.42
C GLY A 55 0.05 -9.14 5.45
N LEU A 56 -0.47 -9.13 4.22
CA LEU A 56 -0.16 -8.10 3.21
C LEU A 56 -0.56 -6.69 3.67
N ILE A 57 -1.75 -6.53 4.25
CA ILE A 57 -2.21 -5.24 4.80
C ILE A 57 -1.25 -4.80 5.91
N TYR A 58 -0.90 -5.68 6.84
CA TYR A 58 0.07 -5.38 7.91
C TYR A 58 1.42 -4.94 7.33
N MET A 59 1.95 -5.71 6.38
CA MET A 59 3.24 -5.48 5.75
C MET A 59 3.29 -4.11 5.06
N PHE A 60 2.34 -3.83 4.15
CA PHE A 60 2.32 -2.58 3.41
C PHE A 60 1.96 -1.37 4.28
N SER A 61 1.16 -1.55 5.34
CA SER A 61 0.81 -0.45 6.25
C SER A 61 2.03 0.00 7.06
N LEU A 62 2.79 -0.95 7.64
CA LEU A 62 4.01 -0.63 8.37
C LEU A 62 5.09 -0.07 7.46
N MET A 63 5.21 -0.62 6.24
CA MET A 63 6.15 -0.12 5.25
C MET A 63 5.81 1.31 4.83
N SER A 64 4.52 1.63 4.64
CA SER A 64 4.06 2.99 4.38
C SER A 64 4.42 3.94 5.52
N LEU A 65 4.15 3.56 6.78
CA LEU A 65 4.52 4.38 7.93
C LEU A 65 6.04 4.58 8.04
N GLY A 66 6.82 3.53 7.77
CA GLY A 66 8.28 3.58 7.76
C GLY A 66 8.82 4.56 6.70
N PHE A 67 8.33 4.48 5.46
CA PHE A 67 8.71 5.41 4.39
C PHE A 67 8.24 6.84 4.65
N LEU A 68 7.08 7.03 5.29
CA LEU A 68 6.61 8.35 5.70
C LEU A 68 7.56 8.97 6.73
N CYS A 69 7.92 8.22 7.78
CA CYS A 69 8.91 8.68 8.76
C CYS A 69 10.26 8.98 8.12
N TYR A 70 10.72 8.14 7.18
CA TYR A 70 11.96 8.38 6.45
C TYR A 70 11.89 9.64 5.58
N ALA A 71 10.76 9.88 4.89
CA ALA A 71 10.53 11.09 4.11
C ALA A 71 10.51 12.34 4.99
N PHE A 72 9.86 12.30 6.17
CA PHE A 72 9.92 13.39 7.15
C PHE A 72 11.34 13.68 7.62
N TRP A 73 12.14 12.64 7.86
CA TRP A 73 13.54 12.82 8.20
C TRP A 73 14.34 13.45 7.04
N ALA A 74 14.16 12.96 5.80
CA ALA A 74 14.85 13.47 4.61
C ALA A 74 14.42 14.90 4.24
N TRP A 75 13.19 15.31 4.57
CA TRP A 75 12.70 16.69 4.36
C TRP A 75 13.47 17.71 5.22
N SER A 76 14.00 17.29 6.37
CA SER A 76 14.68 18.19 7.30
C SER A 76 16.00 18.76 6.75
N ASN A 77 16.56 18.21 5.67
CA ASN A 77 17.78 18.71 5.05
C ASN A 77 17.60 18.93 3.54
N PRO A 78 17.95 20.11 2.99
CA PRO A 78 17.82 20.38 1.55
C PRO A 78 18.73 19.46 0.71
N CYS A 79 19.84 19.00 1.28
CA CYS A 79 20.81 18.13 0.60
C CYS A 79 20.34 16.69 0.37
N THR A 80 19.25 16.26 0.99
CA THR A 80 18.71 14.90 0.88
C THR A 80 17.47 14.83 -0.01
N THR A 81 17.38 15.72 -1.01
CA THR A 81 16.21 15.82 -1.90
C THR A 81 15.96 14.52 -2.65
N ASP A 82 17.02 13.88 -3.19
CA ASP A 82 16.89 12.59 -3.88
C ASP A 82 16.32 11.51 -2.96
N SER A 83 16.86 11.37 -1.74
CA SER A 83 16.37 10.42 -0.74
C SER A 83 14.91 10.69 -0.34
N PHE A 84 14.52 11.96 -0.23
CA PHE A 84 13.13 12.34 0.01
C PHE A 84 12.22 11.92 -1.16
N SER A 85 12.61 12.20 -2.40
CA SER A 85 11.83 11.85 -3.59
C SER A 85 11.58 10.35 -3.68
N TRP A 86 12.63 9.53 -3.49
CA TRP A 86 12.48 8.07 -3.50
C TRP A 86 11.60 7.56 -2.35
N ALA A 87 11.79 8.07 -1.13
CA ALA A 87 10.99 7.67 0.01
C ALA A 87 9.51 8.03 -0.16
N PHE A 88 9.23 9.21 -0.72
CA PHE A 88 7.87 9.65 -1.00
C PHE A 88 7.19 8.79 -2.08
N VAL A 89 7.90 8.45 -3.16
CA VAL A 89 7.38 7.55 -4.20
C VAL A 89 7.07 6.16 -3.62
N LEU A 90 7.97 5.61 -2.80
CA LEU A 90 7.77 4.32 -2.12
C LEU A 90 6.60 4.35 -1.11
N PHE A 91 6.42 5.48 -0.42
CA PHE A 91 5.24 5.73 0.41
C PHE A 91 3.94 5.67 -0.42
N LEU A 92 3.88 6.36 -1.56
CA LEU A 92 2.69 6.34 -2.42
C LEU A 92 2.41 4.94 -2.97
N ILE A 93 3.45 4.22 -3.41
CA ILE A 93 3.30 2.84 -3.90
C ILE A 93 2.76 1.93 -2.80
N SER A 94 3.31 2.01 -1.58
CA SER A 94 2.85 1.19 -0.45
C SER A 94 1.41 1.51 -0.04
N VAL A 95 0.99 2.79 -0.03
CA VAL A 95 -0.41 3.18 0.17
C VAL A 95 -1.31 2.60 -0.92
N ALA A 96 -0.90 2.71 -2.19
CA ALA A 96 -1.66 2.15 -3.30
C ALA A 96 -1.82 0.63 -3.16
N GLN A 97 -0.79 -0.09 -2.70
CA GLN A 97 -0.88 -1.52 -2.41
C GLN A 97 -1.85 -1.82 -1.26
N VAL A 98 -1.81 -1.08 -0.17
CA VAL A 98 -2.80 -1.22 0.93
C VAL A 98 -4.21 -1.04 0.39
N VAL A 99 -4.44 0.03 -0.35
CA VAL A 99 -5.74 0.36 -0.95
C VAL A 99 -6.18 -0.75 -1.90
N HIS A 100 -5.30 -1.23 -2.79
CA HIS A 100 -5.58 -2.34 -3.70
C HIS A 100 -5.94 -3.63 -2.96
N VAL A 101 -5.17 -4.01 -1.93
CA VAL A 101 -5.44 -5.21 -1.13
C VAL A 101 -6.76 -5.07 -0.36
N ILE A 102 -7.04 -3.89 0.21
CA ILE A 102 -8.32 -3.62 0.88
C ILE A 102 -9.48 -3.67 -0.12
N TYR A 103 -9.33 -3.12 -1.33
CA TYR A 103 -10.37 -3.22 -2.36
C TYR A 103 -10.60 -4.66 -2.78
N ARG A 104 -9.55 -5.46 -2.96
CA ARG A 104 -9.67 -6.90 -3.26
C ARG A 104 -10.36 -7.64 -2.12
N LEU A 105 -9.94 -7.40 -0.88
CA LEU A 105 -10.56 -7.99 0.30
C LEU A 105 -12.03 -7.59 0.43
N ARG A 106 -12.34 -6.31 0.19
CA ARG A 106 -13.69 -5.77 0.20
C ARG A 106 -14.52 -6.41 -0.91
N SER A 107 -14.02 -6.49 -2.15
CA SER A 107 -14.70 -7.15 -3.28
C SER A 107 -15.04 -8.61 -2.96
N VAL A 108 -14.12 -9.34 -2.33
CA VAL A 108 -14.36 -10.73 -1.88
C VAL A 108 -15.39 -10.80 -0.74
N THR A 109 -15.45 -9.75 0.09
CA THR A 109 -16.40 -9.66 1.21
C THR A 109 -17.77 -9.10 0.80
N PHE A 110 -17.86 -8.31 -0.28
CA PHE A 110 -19.02 -7.49 -0.65
C PHE A 110 -20.03 -8.15 -1.55
N ASP A 111 -19.80 -9.37 -2.00
CA ASP A 111 -20.83 -10.11 -2.70
C ASP A 111 -21.85 -10.58 -1.66
N LYS A 112 -22.80 -9.69 -1.32
CA LYS A 112 -23.74 -9.82 -0.20
C LYS A 112 -24.54 -11.12 -0.26
N ASP A 113 -24.80 -11.61 -1.48
CA ASP A 113 -25.48 -12.87 -1.73
C ASP A 113 -24.65 -14.07 -1.23
N PHE A 114 -23.31 -14.00 -1.32
CA PHE A 114 -22.40 -15.02 -0.83
C PHE A 114 -22.16 -14.94 0.68
N GLN A 115 -22.23 -13.75 1.29
CA GLN A 115 -22.21 -13.60 2.75
C GLN A 115 -23.44 -14.26 3.39
N GLU A 116 -24.63 -14.08 2.78
CA GLU A 116 -25.85 -14.73 3.25
C GLU A 116 -25.79 -16.26 3.07
N LEU A 117 -25.28 -16.73 1.92
CA LEU A 117 -25.04 -18.14 1.67
C LEU A 117 -24.05 -18.76 2.69
N TYR A 118 -22.96 -18.06 2.98
CA TYR A 118 -21.99 -18.47 3.99
C TYR A 118 -22.65 -18.59 5.37
N GLY A 119 -23.46 -17.59 5.76
CA GLY A 119 -24.18 -17.60 7.03
C GLY A 119 -25.16 -18.76 7.18
N ARG A 120 -25.89 -19.12 6.12
CA ARG A 120 -26.92 -20.18 6.14
C ARG A 120 -26.33 -21.59 6.07
N MET A 121 -25.35 -21.83 5.21
CA MET A 121 -24.85 -23.17 4.90
C MET A 121 -23.43 -23.42 5.43
N PHE A 122 -22.45 -22.62 5.00
CA PHE A 122 -21.03 -22.91 5.25
C PHE A 122 -20.58 -22.63 6.68
N LYS A 123 -21.24 -21.70 7.38
CA LYS A 123 -21.01 -21.43 8.81
C LYS A 123 -21.43 -22.62 9.68
N LYS A 124 -22.54 -23.28 9.34
CA LYS A 124 -22.96 -24.52 10.02
C LYS A 124 -22.00 -25.69 9.73
N LEU A 125 -21.38 -25.67 8.55
CA LEU A 125 -20.41 -26.67 8.12
C LEU A 125 -18.98 -26.45 8.67
N GLY A 126 -18.73 -25.34 9.39
CA GLY A 126 -17.42 -25.05 10.00
C GLY A 126 -16.33 -24.62 9.02
N VAL A 127 -16.67 -24.22 7.80
CA VAL A 127 -15.70 -23.81 6.77
C VAL A 127 -15.23 -22.39 7.04
N SER A 128 -13.91 -22.15 6.98
CA SER A 128 -13.38 -20.79 7.17
C SER A 128 -13.63 -19.89 5.95
N LEU A 129 -13.82 -18.60 6.20
CA LEU A 129 -14.06 -17.57 5.17
C LEU A 129 -13.02 -17.58 4.03
N ILE A 130 -11.77 -17.95 4.33
CA ILE A 130 -10.68 -18.03 3.36
C ILE A 130 -10.90 -19.19 2.36
N HIS A 131 -11.39 -20.35 2.83
CA HIS A 131 -11.69 -21.49 1.96
C HIS A 131 -12.93 -21.22 1.12
N PHE A 132 -13.96 -20.61 1.72
CA PHE A 132 -15.15 -20.18 0.99
C PHE A 132 -14.81 -19.18 -0.13
N GLY A 133 -13.95 -18.19 0.15
CA GLY A 133 -13.46 -17.25 -0.87
C GLY A 133 -12.71 -17.92 -2.03
N LYS A 134 -11.93 -18.98 -1.78
CA LYS A 134 -11.28 -19.77 -2.84
C LYS A 134 -12.30 -20.53 -3.69
N ILE A 135 -13.33 -21.13 -3.07
CA ILE A 135 -14.38 -21.86 -3.78
C ILE A 135 -15.15 -20.90 -4.70
N VAL A 136 -15.57 -19.74 -4.17
CA VAL A 136 -16.28 -18.71 -4.95
C VAL A 136 -15.42 -18.19 -6.11
N SER A 137 -14.11 -18.00 -5.89
CA SER A 137 -13.18 -17.59 -6.94
C SER A 137 -12.99 -18.65 -8.04
N CYS A 138 -13.11 -19.94 -7.74
CA CYS A 138 -13.08 -21.01 -8.74
C CYS A 138 -14.40 -21.15 -9.51
N CYS A 139 -15.51 -20.66 -8.95
CA CYS A 139 -16.85 -20.77 -9.54
C CYS A 139 -17.19 -19.62 -10.51
N GLU A 140 -16.24 -18.75 -10.86
CA GLU A 140 -16.40 -17.61 -11.80
C GLU A 140 -17.61 -16.70 -11.54
N GLN A 141 -18.18 -16.71 -10.32
CA GLN A 141 -19.35 -15.90 -9.94
C GLN A 141 -20.52 -16.00 -10.94
N GLU A 142 -20.75 -17.17 -11.55
CA GLU A 142 -21.83 -17.32 -12.53
C GLU A 142 -23.19 -17.45 -11.81
N ILE A 143 -23.82 -16.30 -11.52
CA ILE A 143 -25.16 -16.24 -10.94
C ILE A 143 -26.18 -16.47 -12.05
N HIS A 144 -26.61 -17.72 -12.20
CA HIS A 144 -27.69 -18.08 -13.12
C HIS A 144 -29.06 -17.78 -12.50
N THR A 145 -29.77 -16.81 -13.07
CA THR A 145 -31.15 -16.50 -12.69
C THR A 145 -32.09 -17.37 -13.52
N ILE A 146 -32.94 -18.14 -12.85
CA ILE A 146 -33.90 -19.04 -13.50
C ILE A 146 -35.29 -18.39 -13.43
N GLU A 147 -35.93 -18.24 -14.58
CA GLU A 147 -37.31 -17.77 -14.64
C GLU A 147 -38.30 -18.82 -14.11
N LYS A 148 -39.47 -18.37 -13.64
CA LYS A 148 -40.55 -19.28 -13.23
C LYS A 148 -40.90 -20.19 -14.42
N ASP A 149 -41.02 -21.49 -14.15
CA ASP A 149 -41.26 -22.59 -15.10
C ASP A 149 -40.06 -23.12 -15.92
N HIS A 150 -38.82 -22.72 -15.62
CA HIS A 150 -37.62 -23.36 -16.19
C HIS A 150 -36.99 -24.42 -15.28
N TYR A 151 -36.51 -25.51 -15.89
CA TYR A 151 -35.84 -26.61 -15.19
C TYR A 151 -34.33 -26.38 -15.16
N PHE A 152 -33.73 -26.34 -13.96
CA PHE A 152 -32.28 -26.22 -13.80
C PHE A 152 -31.52 -27.50 -14.20
N ALA A 153 -32.01 -28.64 -13.73
CA ALA A 153 -31.44 -29.95 -14.01
C ALA A 153 -32.55 -30.96 -14.27
N VAL A 154 -32.37 -31.79 -15.30
CA VAL A 154 -33.30 -32.85 -15.68
C VAL A 154 -32.58 -34.18 -15.61
N GLU A 155 -33.17 -35.11 -14.86
CA GLU A 155 -32.65 -36.46 -14.68
C GLU A 155 -32.43 -37.15 -16.04
N GLY A 156 -31.23 -37.71 -16.23
CA GLY A 156 -30.85 -38.40 -17.47
C GLY A 156 -30.52 -37.50 -18.67
N LYS A 157 -30.63 -36.16 -18.54
CA LYS A 157 -30.24 -35.21 -19.60
C LYS A 157 -29.09 -34.30 -19.20
N THR A 158 -29.07 -33.83 -17.95
CA THR A 158 -28.01 -32.94 -17.46
C THR A 158 -26.85 -33.78 -16.90
N PRO A 159 -25.59 -33.57 -17.36
CA PRO A 159 -24.42 -34.25 -16.81
C PRO A 159 -24.16 -33.81 -15.36
N ILE A 160 -23.63 -34.71 -14.53
CA ILE A 160 -23.26 -34.43 -13.13
C ILE A 160 -21.81 -33.97 -13.09
N ASP A 161 -21.55 -32.75 -13.57
CA ASP A 161 -20.22 -32.15 -13.64
C ASP A 161 -20.11 -30.84 -12.83
N LYS A 162 -21.24 -30.27 -12.39
CA LYS A 162 -21.31 -28.98 -11.70
C LYS A 162 -22.06 -29.06 -10.38
N LEU A 163 -21.56 -28.31 -9.39
CA LEU A 163 -22.24 -28.08 -8.11
C LEU A 163 -22.86 -26.68 -8.14
N SER A 164 -24.18 -26.60 -8.04
CA SER A 164 -24.94 -25.36 -7.96
C SER A 164 -25.60 -25.22 -6.60
N VAL A 165 -25.62 -24.02 -6.05
CA VAL A 165 -26.28 -23.73 -4.77
C VAL A 165 -27.35 -22.67 -4.98
N LEU A 166 -28.57 -22.94 -4.50
CA LEU A 166 -29.68 -22.00 -4.60
C LEU A 166 -29.43 -20.80 -3.67
N LEU A 167 -29.26 -19.62 -4.25
CA LEU A 167 -29.00 -18.38 -3.52
C LEU A 167 -30.29 -17.76 -2.97
N SER A 168 -31.35 -17.70 -3.78
CA SER A 168 -32.66 -17.14 -3.41
C SER A 168 -33.77 -17.78 -4.25
N GLY A 169 -34.94 -17.96 -3.67
CA GLY A 169 -36.08 -18.62 -4.32
C GLY A 169 -36.55 -19.89 -3.59
N ARG A 170 -37.45 -20.63 -4.24
CA ARG A 170 -37.98 -21.92 -3.78
C ARG A 170 -37.97 -22.92 -4.91
#